data_AF-A0A120EYJ1-F1
#
_entry.id   AF-A0A120EYJ1-F1
#
_cell.length_a   1.000
_cell.length_b   1.000
_cell.length_c   1.000
_cell.angle_alpha   90.00
_cell.angle_beta   90.00
_cell.angle_gamma   90.00
#
_symmetry.space_group_name_H-M   'P 1'
#
loop_
_entity.id
_entity.type
_entity.pdbx_description
1 polymer ?
#
loop_
_entity_poly.entity_id
_entity_poly.type
_entity_poly.pdbx_seq_one_letter_code
_entity_poly.pdbx_strand_id
1 'polypeptide(L)'
;MTAAQARRRPADAPLYAWFAAQGWQPLPFQRALWRHYLDGGSGLLHTPTGSGKTLAAFGGPLLEGLREQAALQASARKAPRRGKAAA
;
A
#
# COMPACT_ATOMS: atom_id res chain seq x y z
N MET A 1 12.08 6.92 21.64
CA MET A 1 10.78 6.23 21.73
C MET A 1 10.49 5.59 20.36
N THR A 2 10.75 4.29 20.23
CA THR A 2 10.66 3.53 18.97
C THR A 2 9.22 3.26 18.61
N ALA A 3 8.65 4.08 17.72
CA ALA A 3 7.33 3.81 17.15
C ALA A 3 7.39 2.50 16.36
N ALA A 4 6.59 1.54 16.82
CA ALA A 4 6.40 0.23 16.24
C ALA A 4 6.36 0.30 14.71
N GLN A 5 7.28 -0.43 14.09
CA GLN A 5 7.13 -0.84 12.71
C GLN A 5 5.85 -1.68 12.66
N ALA A 6 4.71 -1.05 12.36
CA ALA A 6 3.50 -1.74 11.93
C ALA A 6 3.96 -2.68 10.82
N ARG A 7 3.81 -4.00 11.05
CA ARG A 7 4.32 -5.04 10.15
C ARG A 7 3.89 -4.69 8.73
N ARG A 8 4.84 -4.25 7.90
CA ARG A 8 4.57 -3.85 6.53
C ARG A 8 4.02 -5.08 5.82
N ARG A 9 2.85 -4.95 5.19
CA ARG A 9 2.32 -6.06 4.38
C ARG A 9 3.19 -6.19 3.13
N PRO A 10 3.48 -7.41 2.64
CA PRO A 10 4.24 -7.57 1.40
C PRO A 10 3.63 -6.82 0.21
N ALA A 11 2.30 -6.73 0.14
CA ALA A 11 1.58 -5.98 -0.89
C ALA A 11 1.87 -4.46 -0.89
N ASP A 12 2.32 -3.90 0.24
CA ASP A 12 2.63 -2.47 0.35
C ASP A 12 4.04 -2.16 -0.19
N ALA A 13 4.91 -3.17 -0.36
CA ALA A 13 6.31 -3.01 -0.73
C ALA A 13 6.57 -2.19 -2.00
N PRO A 14 5.77 -2.29 -3.08
CA PRO A 14 5.98 -1.51 -4.30
C PRO A 14 5.99 0.01 -4.06
N LEU A 15 5.09 0.52 -3.21
CA LEU A 15 5.04 1.94 -2.89
C LEU A 15 6.32 2.38 -2.15
N TYR A 16 6.76 1.61 -1.16
CA TYR A 16 8.00 1.91 -0.43
C TYR A 16 9.24 1.80 -1.30
N ALA A 17 9.28 0.83 -2.24
CA ALA A 17 10.36 0.69 -3.20
C ALA A 17 10.43 1.90 -4.15
N TRP A 18 9.27 2.42 -4.59
CA TRP A 18 9.22 3.65 -5.38
C TRP A 18 9.78 4.85 -4.61
N PHE A 19 9.38 5.05 -3.34
CA PHE A 19 9.97 6.10 -2.49
C PHE A 19 11.50 5.95 -2.39
N ALA A 20 11.99 4.74 -2.11
CA ALA A 20 13.41 4.47 -2.01
C ALA A 20 14.16 4.74 -3.33
N ALA A 21 13.56 4.43 -4.48
CA ALA A 21 14.13 4.73 -5.80
C ALA A 21 14.25 6.24 -6.07
N GLN A 22 13.42 7.07 -5.42
CA GLN A 22 13.57 8.53 -5.44
C GLN A 22 14.60 9.05 -4.40
N GLY A 23 15.20 8.17 -3.60
CA GLY A 23 16.04 8.55 -2.45
C GLY A 23 15.21 9.10 -1.27
N TRP A 24 13.91 8.81 -1.23
CA TRP A 24 12.98 9.34 -0.23
C TRP A 24 12.52 8.26 0.75
N GLN A 25 11.96 8.71 1.87
CA GLN A 25 11.16 7.89 2.76
C GLN A 25 9.79 8.56 2.95
N PRO A 26 8.70 7.78 3.03
CA PRO A 26 7.41 8.36 3.37
C PRO A 26 7.48 9.13 4.68
N LEU A 27 6.80 10.26 4.75
CA LEU A 27 6.71 11.03 5.99
C LEU A 27 5.73 10.37 6.97
N PRO A 28 5.89 10.58 8.29
CA PRO A 28 4.99 9.97 9.29
C PRO A 28 3.51 10.26 9.04
N PHE A 29 3.16 11.49 8.66
CA PHE A 29 1.77 11.87 8.40
C PHE A 29 1.21 11.21 7.14
N GLN A 30 2.03 10.95 6.12
CA GLN A 30 1.61 10.22 4.92
C GLN A 30 1.20 8.80 5.30
N ARG A 31 2.05 8.08 6.05
CA ARG A 31 1.74 6.73 6.54
C ARG A 31 0.51 6.69 7.45
N ALA A 32 0.34 7.70 8.30
CA ALA A 32 -0.82 7.80 9.17
C ALA A 32 -2.10 7.95 8.34
N LEU A 33 -2.10 8.83 7.35
CA LEU A 33 -3.26 9.05 6.47
C LEU A 33 -3.60 7.80 5.66
N TRP A 34 -2.59 7.10 5.12
CA TRP A 34 -2.82 5.85 4.39
C TRP A 34 -3.47 4.79 5.28
N ARG A 35 -3.02 4.66 6.54
CA ARG A 35 -3.64 3.74 7.49
C ARG A 35 -5.09 4.12 7.76
N HIS A 36 -5.37 5.39 8.07
CA HIS A 36 -6.73 5.87 8.29
C HIS A 36 -7.65 5.61 7.09
N TYR A 37 -7.17 5.87 5.87
CA TYR A 37 -7.91 5.57 4.65
C TYR A 37 -8.22 4.07 4.53
N LEU A 38 -7.21 3.21 4.70
CA LEU A 38 -7.34 1.76 4.59
C LEU A 38 -8.21 1.14 5.71
N ASP A 39 -8.34 1.84 6.83
CA ASP A 39 -9.25 1.47 7.93
C ASP A 39 -10.69 1.98 7.67
N GLY A 40 -10.97 2.58 6.49
CA GLY A 40 -12.29 3.09 6.11
C GLY A 40 -12.66 4.44 6.76
N GLY A 41 -11.68 5.14 7.35
CA GLY A 41 -11.89 6.39 8.05
C GLY A 41 -11.91 7.63 7.15
N SER A 42 -12.72 8.62 7.52
CA SER A 42 -12.70 9.97 6.95
C SER A 42 -11.82 10.90 7.79
N GLY A 43 -11.19 11.90 7.17
CA GLY A 43 -10.35 12.86 7.90
C GLY A 43 -9.95 14.10 7.11
N LEU A 44 -9.37 15.08 7.81
CA LEU A 44 -8.86 16.33 7.25
C LEU A 44 -7.32 16.35 7.33
N LEU A 45 -6.68 16.56 6.18
CA LEU A 45 -5.23 16.79 6.12
C LEU A 45 -4.95 18.30 6.04
N HIS A 46 -4.32 18.86 7.07
CA HIS A 46 -3.81 20.23 7.06
C HIS A 46 -2.29 20.24 7.08
N THR A 47 -1.67 20.72 6.01
CA THR A 47 -0.19 20.79 5.86
C THR A 47 0.19 21.97 4.97
N PRO A 48 1.36 22.61 5.18
CA PRO A 48 1.82 23.67 4.30
C PRO A 48 2.16 23.14 2.90
N THR A 49 2.29 24.06 1.93
CA THR A 49 2.75 23.75 0.57
C THR A 49 4.13 23.08 0.60
N GLY A 50 4.42 22.24 -0.40
CA GLY A 50 5.69 21.50 -0.47
C GLY A 50 5.83 20.32 0.50
N SER A 51 4.90 20.11 1.44
CA SER A 51 5.03 19.03 2.46
C SER A 51 4.79 17.61 1.93
N GLY A 52 4.37 17.45 0.67
CA GLY A 52 4.04 16.14 0.11
C GLY A 52 2.60 15.67 0.37
N LYS A 53 1.64 16.59 0.53
CA LYS A 53 0.20 16.29 0.72
C LYS A 53 -0.41 15.43 -0.39
N THR A 54 0.07 15.56 -1.62
CA THR A 54 -0.43 14.78 -2.76
C THR A 54 -0.09 13.30 -2.58
N LEU A 55 1.15 12.99 -2.20
CA LEU A 55 1.56 11.61 -1.88
C LEU A 55 0.83 11.06 -0.64
N ALA A 56 0.49 11.93 0.31
CA ALA A 56 -0.34 11.55 1.46
C ALA A 56 -1.74 11.11 1.01
N ALA A 57 -2.44 11.95 0.22
CA ALA A 57 -3.79 11.65 -0.23
C ALA A 57 -3.85 10.46 -1.20
N PHE A 58 -2.85 10.32 -2.08
CA PHE A 58 -2.81 9.28 -3.09
C PHE A 58 -2.44 7.89 -2.57
N GLY A 59 -1.56 7.81 -1.57
CA GLY A 59 -1.03 6.50 -1.15
C GLY A 59 -2.06 5.55 -0.55
N GLY A 60 -3.16 6.04 0.02
CA GLY A 60 -4.26 5.20 0.51
C GLY A 60 -4.90 4.36 -0.60
N PRO A 61 -5.56 5.00 -1.60
CA PRO A 61 -6.14 4.32 -2.76
C PRO A 61 -5.14 3.43 -3.52
N LEU A 62 -3.89 3.89 -3.66
CA LEU A 62 -2.86 3.07 -4.32
C LEU A 62 -2.57 1.77 -3.56
N LEU A 63 -2.43 1.84 -2.23
CA LEU A 63 -2.19 0.66 -1.40
C LEU A 63 -3.39 -0.29 -1.41
N GLU A 64 -4.61 0.23 -1.47
CA GLU A 64 -5.82 -0.56 -1.65
C GLU A 64 -5.75 -1.38 -2.95
N GLY A 65 -5.54 -0.72 -4.09
CA GLY A 65 -5.43 -1.41 -5.38
C GLY A 65 -4.28 -2.43 -5.43
N LEU A 66 -3.12 -2.13 -4.84
CA LEU A 66 -2.01 -3.08 -4.73
C LEU A 66 -2.38 -4.33 -3.91
N ARG A 67 -3.15 -4.16 -2.83
CA ARG A 67 -3.61 -5.27 -1.99
C ARG A 67 -4.66 -6.12 -2.70
N GLU A 68 -5.59 -5.50 -3.42
CA GLU A 68 -6.57 -6.20 -4.26
C GLU A 68 -5.88 -7.02 -5.35
N GLN A 69 -4.93 -6.42 -6.06
CA GLN A 69 -4.14 -7.13 -7.06
C GLN A 69 -3.40 -8.33 -6.46
N ALA A 70 -2.77 -8.17 -5.29
CA ALA A 70 -2.10 -9.26 -4.61
C ALA A 70 -3.07 -10.40 -4.21
N ALA A 71 -4.29 -10.06 -3.78
CA ALA A 71 -5.33 -11.04 -3.43
C ALA A 71 -5.83 -11.82 -4.66
N LEU A 72 -6.00 -11.13 -5.80
CA LEU A 72 -6.37 -11.75 -7.08
C LEU A 72 -5.30 -12.74 -7.55
N GLN A 73 -4.02 -12.34 -7.47
CA GLN A 73 -2.89 -13.19 -7.85
C GLN A 73 -2.75 -14.42 -6.93
N ALA A 74 -2.95 -14.25 -5.62
CA ALA A 74 -2.95 -15.36 -4.67
C ALA A 74 -4.07 -16.37 -4.97
N SER A 75 -5.25 -15.88 -5.32
CA SER A 75 -6.40 -16.71 -5.69
C SER A 75 -6.15 -17.48 -6.99
N ALA A 76 -5.58 -16.82 -8.02
CA ALA A 76 -5.22 -17.45 -9.29
C ALA A 76 -4.17 -18.56 -9.12
N ARG A 77 -3.17 -18.37 -8.23
CA ARG A 77 -2.16 -19.40 -7.93
C ARG A 77 -2.74 -20.63 -7.21
N LYS A 78 -3.82 -20.45 -6.46
CA LYS A 78 -4.51 -21.53 -5.72
C LYS A 78 -5.50 -22.31 -6.58
N ALA A 79 -5.89 -21.79 -7.74
CA ALA A 79 -6.81 -22.47 -8.65
C ALA A 79 -6.18 -23.81 -9.12
N PRO A 80 -6.94 -24.92 -9.10
CA PRO A 80 -6.43 -26.20 -9.54
C PRO A 80 -6.02 -26.08 -11.02
N ARG A 81 -4.77 -26.46 -11.32
CA ARG A 81 -4.32 -26.66 -12.70
C ARG A 81 -5.21 -27.72 -13.31
N ARG A 82 -6.22 -27.31 -14.07
CA ARG A 82 -7.12 -28.20 -14.80
C ARG A 82 -6.21 -29.12 -15.62
N GLY A 83 -6.10 -30.37 -15.18
CA GLY A 83 -5.15 -31.32 -15.72
C GLY A 83 -5.35 -31.43 -17.21
N LYS A 84 -4.25 -31.55 -17.96
CA LYS A 84 -4.28 -32.23 -19.25
C LYS A 84 -4.99 -33.56 -19.02
N ALA A 85 -6.26 -33.66 -19.40
CA ALA A 85 -6.92 -34.94 -19.51
C ALA A 85 -6.16 -35.71 -20.59
N ALA A 86 -5.70 -36.90 -20.19
CA ALA A 86 -4.81 -37.76 -20.94
C ALA A 86 -5.39 -38.16 -22.30
N ALA A 87 -4.46 -38.53 -23.18
CA ALA A 87 -4.65 -39.15 -24.47
C ALA A 87 -5.50 -40.44 -24.41
#